data_AF-A0A1G2WCP5-F1
#
_entry.id   AF-A0A1G2WCP5-F1
#
_cell.length_a   1.000
_cell.length_b   1.000
_cell.length_c   1.000
_cell.angle_alpha   90.00
_cell.angle_beta   90.00
_cell.angle_gamma   90.00
#
_symmetry.space_group_name_H-M   'P 1'
#
loop_
_entity.id
_entity.type
_entity.pdbx_description
1 polymer ?
#
loop_
_entity_poly.entity_id
_entity_poly.type
_entity_poly.pdbx_seq_one_letter_code
_entity_poly.pdbx_strand_id
1 'polypeptide(L)' 'MVSSVVVARTKSDGLEYLAEAAPVAWTDASDLAQHFHSVRDATRAAMRLPSRFRAFALPVTDLAN' A
#
# COMPACT_ATOMS: atom_id res chain seq x y z
N MET A 1 1.72 11.12 -16.29
CA MET A 1 1.84 10.86 -14.83
C MET A 1 1.30 9.47 -14.57
N VAL A 2 2.16 8.52 -14.23
CA VAL A 2 1.69 7.23 -13.71
C VAL A 2 1.56 7.41 -12.20
N SER A 3 0.35 7.73 -11.74
CA SER A 3 0.03 7.67 -10.32
C SER A 3 -0.13 6.19 -9.96
N SER A 4 0.81 5.62 -9.21
CA SER A 4 0.63 4.28 -8.65
C SER A 4 -0.03 4.40 -7.29
N VAL A 5 -0.82 3.41 -6.88
CA VAL A 5 -1.49 3.41 -5.57
C VAL A 5 -1.00 2.20 -4.80
N VAL A 6 -0.56 2.39 -3.57
CA VAL A 6 -0.11 1.29 -2.70
C VAL A 6 -1.10 1.08 -1.56
N VAL A 7 -1.03 -0.07 -0.90
CA VAL A 7 -1.75 -0.28 0.36
C VAL A 7 -0.79 0.00 1.50
N ALA A 8 -1.14 0.94 2.37
CA ALA A 8 -0.37 1.31 3.55
C ALA A 8 -1.14 0.98 4.83
N ARG A 9 -0.42 0.77 5.92
CA ARG A 9 -0.96 0.72 7.28
C ARG A 9 -0.14 1.56 8.22
N THR A 10 -0.75 1.98 9.32
CA THR A 10 -0.05 2.64 10.42
C THR A 10 0.50 1.61 11.40
N LYS A 11 1.78 1.76 11.75
CA LYS A 11 2.43 1.14 12.90
C LYS A 11 2.76 2.21 13.94
N SER A 12 3.22 1.79 15.12
CA SER A 12 3.66 2.69 16.19
C SER A 12 4.79 3.64 15.79
N ASP A 13 5.60 3.24 14.80
CA ASP A 13 6.83 3.92 14.38
C ASP A 13 6.73 4.55 12.97
N GLY A 14 5.53 4.60 12.38
CA GLY A 14 5.35 5.15 11.03
C GLY A 14 4.38 4.36 10.15
N LEU A 15 4.67 4.34 8.85
CA LEU A 15 3.87 3.64 7.83
C LEU A 15 4.61 2.41 7.34
N GLU A 16 3.84 1.38 7.04
CA GLU A 16 4.32 0.20 6.33
C GLU A 16 3.43 -0.05 5.12
N TYR A 17 4.02 -0.57 4.06
CA TYR A 17 3.35 -0.84 2.80
C TYR A 17 3.19 -2.34 2.60
N LEU A 18 2.11 -2.75 1.94
CA LEU A 18 1.88 -4.16 1.62
C LEU A 18 2.92 -4.59 0.58
N ALA A 19 3.72 -5.61 0.88
CA ALA A 19 4.77 -6.07 -0.01
C ALA A 19 4.21 -6.84 -1.21
N GLU A 20 4.87 -6.75 -2.36
CA GLU A 20 4.52 -7.54 -3.53
C GLU A 20 4.79 -9.04 -3.27
N ALA A 21 3.90 -9.91 -3.78
CA ALA A 21 3.98 -11.38 -3.73
C ALA A 21 3.56 -12.13 -2.45
N ALA A 22 3.20 -11.46 -1.34
CA ALA A 22 2.69 -12.16 -0.14
C ALA A 22 1.41 -11.53 0.42
N PRO A 23 0.36 -12.33 0.70
CA PRO A 23 -0.97 -11.81 1.08
C PRO A 23 -0.98 -11.04 2.41
N VAL A 24 0.05 -11.19 3.26
CA VAL A 24 0.17 -10.50 4.55
C VAL A 24 1.65 -10.18 4.87
N ALA A 25 2.44 -9.79 3.86
CA ALA A 25 3.79 -9.26 4.12
C ALA A 25 3.78 -7.73 4.05
N TRP A 26 4.54 -7.09 4.93
CA TRP A 26 4.63 -5.64 5.03
C TRP A 26 6.08 -5.22 4.94
N THR A 27 6.33 -4.09 4.29
CA THR A 27 7.65 -3.52 4.02
C THR A 27 7.64 -2.03 4.36
N ASP A 28 8.76 -1.52 4.84
CA ASP A 28 8.94 -0.09 5.10
C ASP A 28 9.36 0.67 3.83
N ALA A 29 9.83 -0.04 2.81
CA ALA A 29 10.22 0.54 1.53
C ALA A 29 9.00 0.59 0.58
N SER A 30 8.64 1.80 0.13
CA SER A 30 7.58 2.02 -0.86
C SER A 30 7.85 1.32 -2.19
N ASP A 31 9.12 1.19 -2.57
CA ASP A 31 9.52 0.65 -3.89
C ASP A 31 9.38 -0.88 -3.96
N LEU A 32 9.26 -1.54 -2.80
CA LEU A 32 8.98 -2.97 -2.67
C LEU A 32 7.50 -3.26 -2.40
N ALA A 33 6.68 -2.21 -2.36
CA ALA A 33 5.25 -2.33 -2.12
C ALA A 33 4.54 -2.87 -3.36
N GLN A 34 3.37 -3.46 -3.14
CA GLN A 34 2.47 -3.80 -4.22
C GLN A 34 1.84 -2.53 -4.79
N HIS A 35 2.19 -2.22 -6.04
CA HIS A 35 1.62 -1.11 -6.79
C HIS A 35 0.33 -1.54 -7.51
N PHE A 36 -0.73 -0.78 -7.30
CA PHE A 36 -2.00 -0.90 -7.99
C PHE A 36 -2.18 0.24 -8.98
N HIS A 37 -2.81 -0.06 -10.12
CA HIS A 37 -3.14 0.94 -11.13
C HIS A 37 -4.33 1.83 -10.74
N SER A 38 -5.14 1.42 -9.77
CA SER A 38 -6.32 2.17 -9.34
C SER A 38 -6.49 2.18 -7.82
N VAL A 39 -7.03 3.29 -7.31
CA VAL A 39 -7.40 3.41 -5.89
C VAL A 39 -8.44 2.37 -5.49
N ARG A 40 -9.31 1.97 -6.43
CA ARG A 40 -10.34 0.96 -6.21
C ARG A 40 -9.72 -0.40 -5.94
N ASP A 41 -8.71 -0.78 -6.70
CA ASP A 41 -8.04 -2.07 -6.54
C ASP A 41 -7.22 -2.12 -5.25
N ALA A 42 -6.48 -1.04 -4.95
CA ALA A 42 -5.79 -0.90 -3.67
C ALA A 42 -6.75 -0.95 -2.49
N THR A 43 -7.89 -0.25 -2.55
CA THR A 43 -8.92 -0.29 -1.50
C THR A 43 -9.49 -1.69 -1.35
N ARG A 44 -9.73 -2.41 -2.45
CA ARG A 44 -10.20 -3.80 -2.40
C ARG A 44 -9.18 -4.72 -1.74
N ALA A 45 -7.90 -4.55 -2.05
CA ALA A 45 -6.83 -5.29 -1.39
C ALA A 45 -6.78 -4.97 0.11
N ALA A 46 -6.87 -3.69 0.49
CA ALA A 46 -6.92 -3.26 1.88
C ALA A 46 -8.12 -3.87 2.65
N MET A 47 -9.31 -3.92 2.05
CA MET A 47 -10.50 -4.51 2.66
C MET A 47 -10.44 -6.03 2.82
N ARG A 48 -9.60 -6.73 2.04
CA ARG A 48 -9.38 -8.18 2.20
C ARG A 48 -8.50 -8.50 3.40
N LEU A 49 -7.76 -7.52 3.91
CA LEU A 49 -6.89 -7.69 5.06
C LEU A 49 -7.72 -7.67 6.35
N PRO A 50 -7.28 -8.41 7.40
CA PRO A 50 -7.89 -8.32 8.71
C PRO A 50 -8.00 -6.87 9.20
N SER A 51 -9.20 -6.48 9.69
CA SER A 51 -9.51 -5.12 10.14
C SER A 51 -8.56 -4.56 11.20
N ARG A 52 -7.94 -5.43 12.00
CA ARG A 52 -6.89 -5.07 12.97
C ARG A 52 -5.70 -4.32 12.37
N PHE A 53 -5.42 -4.50 11.08
CA PHE A 53 -4.30 -3.86 10.42
C PHE A 53 -4.58 -2.41 10.01
N ARG A 54 -5.85 -1.95 10.04
CA ARG A 54 -6.23 -0.57 9.66
C ARG A 54 -5.57 -0.10 8.35
N ALA A 55 -5.54 -0.99 7.36
CA ALA A 55 -4.92 -0.72 6.07
C ALA A 55 -5.77 0.21 5.20
N PHE A 56 -5.14 1.04 4.38
CA PHE A 56 -5.79 1.99 3.49
C PHE A 56 -5.01 2.16 2.17
N ALA A 57 -5.71 2.61 1.13
CA ALA A 57 -5.08 2.92 -0.15
C ALA A 57 -4.38 4.29 -0.08
N LEU A 58 -3.10 4.33 -0.44
CA LEU A 58 -2.28 5.54 -0.47
C LEU A 58 -1.82 5.82 -1.91
N PRO A 59 -2.24 6.92 -2.54
CA PRO A 59 -1.72 7.34 -3.83
C PRO A 59 -0.25 7.74 -3.69
N VAL A 60 0.61 7.16 -4.51
CA VAL A 60 2.02 7.52 -4.63
C VAL A 60 2.18 8.28 -5.94
N THR A 61 2.30 9.60 -5.82
CA THR A 61 2.82 10.41 -6.90
C THR A 61 4.32 10.22 -6.92
N ASP A 62 4.81 9.56 -7.96
CA ASP A 62 6.21 9.63 -8.33
C ASP A 62 6.47 11.08 -8.73
N LEU A 63 6.99 11.86 -7.78
CA LEU A 63 7.32 13.26 -7.97
C LEU A 63 8.64 13.26 -8.72
N ALA A 64 8.56 12.92 -10.01
CA ALA A 64 9.66 12.93 -10.94
C ALA A 64 10.25 14.35 -10.94
N ASN A 65 11.42 14.47 -10.33
CA ASN A 65 12.28 15.65 -10.36
C ASN A 65 13.26 15.51 -11.53
#